data_AF-A0A5C6AGD9-F1
#
_entry.id   AF-A0A5C6AGD9-F1
#
_cell.length_a   1.000
_cell.length_b   1.000
_cell.length_c   1.000
_cell.angle_alpha   90.00
_cell.angle_beta   90.00
_cell.angle_gamma   90.00
#
_symmetry.space_group_name_H-M   'P 1'
#
loop_
_entity.id
_entity.type
_entity.pdbx_description
1 polymer ?
#
loop_
_entity_poly.entity_id
_entity_poly.type
_entity_poly.pdbx_seq_one_letter_code
_entity_poly.pdbx_strand_id
1 'polypeptide(L)' 'MSIENPDQSSLNHVRCPGCGKWVDDRAPACPECGEKIYVETPGDITPTKHPQLPMNRADEP' A
#
# COMPACT_ATOMS: atom_id res chain seq x y z
N MET A 1 -5.36 23.28 -4.85
CA MET A 1 -4.23 22.88 -3.97
C MET A 1 -4.17 21.37 -4.05
N SER A 2 -3.21 20.86 -4.83
CA SER A 2 -3.02 19.44 -5.07
C SER A 2 -2.58 18.77 -3.77
N ILE A 3 -3.24 17.68 -3.40
CA ILE A 3 -2.85 16.85 -2.27
C ILE A 3 -1.59 16.10 -2.67
N GLU A 4 -0.43 16.71 -2.47
CA GLU A 4 0.81 15.96 -2.34
C GLU A 4 0.72 15.27 -0.98
N ASN A 5 0.32 14.00 -0.99
CA ASN A 5 0.66 13.07 0.08
C ASN A 5 2.05 12.54 -0.28
N PRO A 6 3.15 13.16 0.21
CA PRO A 6 4.41 12.47 0.20
C PRO A 6 4.24 11.36 1.24
N ASP A 7 3.83 10.17 0.80
CA ASP A 7 3.93 8.92 1.57
C ASP A 7 5.41 8.68 1.88
N GLN A 8 5.92 9.51 2.79
CA GLN A 8 7.24 9.44 3.40
C GLN A 8 7.16 8.46 4.54
N SER A 9 6.61 7.28 4.25
CA SER A 9 6.64 6.14 5.14
C SER A 9 7.91 5.38 4.77
N SER A 10 9.04 5.97 5.15
CA SER A 10 10.38 5.37 5.28
C SER A 10 10.57 4.12 4.42
N LEU A 11 10.96 4.28 3.14
CA LEU A 11 11.28 3.16 2.26
C LEU A 11 12.34 2.29 2.96
N ASN A 12 11.90 1.19 3.57
CA ASN A 12 12.80 0.25 4.20
C ASN A 12 13.42 -0.54 3.07
N HIS A 13 14.72 -0.43 2.91
CA HIS A 13 15.44 -1.28 1.96
C HIS A 13 15.80 -2.58 2.68
N VAL A 14 15.38 -3.70 2.13
CA VAL A 14 15.76 -5.04 2.58
C VAL A 14 16.91 -5.56 1.72
N ARG A 15 17.67 -6.54 2.23
CA ARG A 15 18.70 -7.22 1.44
C ARG A 15 18.09 -8.44 0.77
N CYS A 16 18.21 -8.53 -0.54
CA CYS A 16 17.75 -9.67 -1.31
C CYS A 16 18.49 -10.96 -0.89
N PRO A 17 17.79 -12.06 -0.57
CA PRO A 17 18.42 -13.32 -0.19
C PRO A 17 19.09 -14.05 -1.36
N GLY A 18 18.70 -13.76 -2.60
CA GLY A 18 19.26 -14.40 -3.80
C GLY A 18 20.58 -13.77 -4.26
N CYS A 19 20.65 -12.44 -4.35
CA CYS A 19 21.82 -11.74 -4.88
C CYS A 19 22.57 -10.87 -3.87
N GLY A 20 21.99 -10.61 -2.69
CA GLY A 20 22.58 -9.76 -1.66
C GLY A 20 22.50 -8.26 -1.92
N LYS A 21 21.79 -7.81 -2.96
CA LYS A 21 21.57 -6.38 -3.24
C LYS A 21 20.48 -5.78 -2.37
N TRP A 22 20.55 -4.47 -2.16
CA TRP A 22 19.50 -3.69 -1.51
C TRP A 22 18.34 -3.47 -2.46
N VAL A 23 17.13 -3.71 -1.97
CA VAL A 23 15.88 -3.62 -2.72
C VAL A 23 14.80 -3.07 -1.82
N ASP A 24 13.82 -2.39 -2.40
CA ASP A 24 12.68 -1.87 -1.66
C ASP A 24 11.88 -3.00 -1.02
N ASP A 25 11.50 -2.83 0.25
CA ASP A 25 10.58 -3.75 0.94
C ASP A 25 9.14 -3.67 0.40
N ARG A 26 8.88 -2.86 -0.63
CA ARG A 26 7.59 -2.87 -1.34
C ARG A 26 7.68 -3.59 -2.68
N ALA A 27 8.89 -3.97 -3.10
CA ALA A 27 9.09 -4.68 -4.35
C ALA A 27 8.65 -6.15 -4.17
N PRO A 28 7.74 -6.67 -5.01
CA PRO A 28 7.30 -8.07 -4.93
C PRO A 28 8.43 -9.07 -5.29
N ALA A 29 9.44 -8.60 -6.02
CA ALA A 29 10.63 -9.35 -6.37
C ALA A 29 11.82 -8.42 -6.60
N CYS A 30 13.03 -8.95 -6.46
CA CYS A 30 14.28 -8.24 -6.72
C CYS A 30 14.38 -7.90 -8.22
N PRO A 31 14.53 -6.63 -8.61
CA PRO A 31 14.68 -6.25 -10.02
C PRO A 31 16.01 -6.71 -10.64
N GLU A 32 17.01 -7.02 -9.80
CA GLU A 32 18.35 -7.36 -10.25
C GLU A 32 18.53 -8.85 -10.54
N CYS A 33 17.89 -9.73 -9.76
CA CYS A 33 18.02 -11.19 -9.93
C CYS A 33 16.69 -11.93 -10.13
N GLY A 34 15.55 -11.28 -9.89
CA GLY A 34 14.22 -11.88 -9.98
C GLY A 34 13.79 -12.70 -8.76
N GLU A 35 14.56 -12.69 -7.66
CA GLU A 35 14.21 -13.42 -6.43
C GLU A 35 12.96 -12.82 -5.77
N LYS A 36 12.02 -13.66 -5.32
CA LYS A 36 10.74 -13.20 -4.76
C LYS A 36 10.96 -12.66 -3.36
N ILE A 37 10.48 -11.44 -3.10
CA ILE A 37 10.65 -10.78 -1.81
C ILE A 37 9.26 -10.70 -1.20
N TYR A 38 9.02 -11.53 -0.19
CA TYR A 38 7.77 -11.53 0.54
C TYR A 38 7.87 -10.48 1.63
N VAL A 39 7.12 -9.42 1.41
CA VAL A 39 7.02 -8.27 2.28
C VAL A 39 5.55 -8.12 2.57
N GLU A 40 5.18 -8.55 3.77
CA GLU A 40 3.85 -8.31 4.32
C GLU A 40 3.75 -6.81 4.53
N THR A 41 3.38 -6.06 3.49
CA THR A 41 3.06 -4.65 3.66
C THR A 41 1.91 -4.59 4.65
N PRO A 42 2.07 -4.00 5.86
CA PRO A 42 0.93 -3.62 6.65
C PRO A 42 0.31 -2.45 5.90
N GLY A 43 -0.49 -2.77 4.89
CA GLY A 43 -1.32 -1.79 4.22
C GLY A 43 -2.22 -1.21 5.28
N ASP A 44 -1.91 0.01 5.71
CA ASP A 44 -2.87 0.94 6.29
C ASP A 44 -3.90 1.25 5.19
N ILE A 45 -4.68 0.23 4.81
CA ILE A 45 -6.01 0.46 4.30
C ILE A 45 -6.81 0.79 5.54
N THR A 46 -6.68 2.03 6.00
CA THR A 46 -7.61 2.59 6.97
C THR A 46 -9.00 2.23 6.46
N PRO A 47 -9.83 1.47 7.21
CA PRO A 47 -11.18 1.18 6.76
C PRO A 47 -11.86 2.53 6.70
N THR A 48 -12.00 3.07 5.50
CA THR A 48 -12.67 4.34 5.30
C THR A 48 -14.12 4.05 5.62
N LYS A 49 -14.47 4.21 6.90
CA LYS A 49 -15.80 4.01 7.43
C LYS A 49 -16.65 5.16 6.91
N HIS A 50 -16.91 5.15 5.60
CA HIS A 50 -17.90 6.02 5.02
C HIS A 50 -19.24 5.59 5.62
N PRO A 51 -19.92 6.46 6.38
CA PRO A 51 -21.30 6.19 6.73
C PRO A 51 -22.06 6.06 5.41
N GLN A 52 -22.62 4.89 5.18
CA GLN A 52 -23.44 4.63 4.01
C GLN A 52 -24.65 5.56 4.11
N LEU A 53 -24.65 6.62 3.31
CA LEU A 53 -25.76 7.56 3.25
C LEU A 53 -27.01 6.73 2.87
N PRO A 54 -28.10 6.81 3.64
CA PRO A 54 -29.33 6.14 3.26
C PRO A 54 -29.76 6.72 1.92
N MET A 55 -29.81 5.88 0.89
CA MET A 55 -30.40 6.25 -0.39
C MET A 55 -31.87 6.53 -0.14
N ASN A 56 -32.19 7.82 -0.06
CA ASN A 56 -33.53 8.36 -0.02
C ASN A 56 -34.45 7.65 -1.04
N ARG A 57 -35.30 6.75 -0.53
CA ARG A 57 -36.46 6.23 -1.26
C ARG A 57 -37.73 6.76 -0.61
N ALA A 58 -38.49 7.45 -1.45
CA ALA A 58 -39.71 8.18 -1.21
C ALA A 58 -40.77 7.41 -0.43
N ASP A 59 -41.34 8.06 0.58
CA ASP A 59 -42.74 7.95 0.97
C ASP A 59 -43.13 9.30 1.58
N GLU A 60 -43.63 10.20 0.74
CA GLU A 60 -44.32 11.42 1.17
C GLU A 60 -45.83 11.09 1.08
N PRO A 61 -46.58 11.07 2.19
CA PRO A 61 -48.02 10.82 2.20
C PRO A 61 -48.86 12.06 1.85
#